data_AF-A0A6J0IHF3-F1
#
_entry.id   AF-A0A6J0IHF3-F1
#
_cell.length_a   1.000
_cell.length_b   1.000
_cell.length_c   1.000
_cell.angle_alpha   90.00
_cell.angle_beta   90.00
_cell.angle_gamma   90.00
#
_symmetry.space_group_name_H-M   'P 1'
#
loop_
_entity.id
_entity.type
_entity.pdbx_description
1 polymer ?
#
loop_
_entity_poly.entity_id
_entity_poly.type
_entity_poly.pdbx_seq_one_letter_code
_entity_poly.pdbx_strand_id
1 'polypeptide(L)'
;MPVSDEVCLAELVEHTQKYSGAEITAVCREAALLALQEDIHAQSIMGRHFRCALTVVTPRIPDSLIQFYADYQQQSGLHTL
;
A
#
# COMPACT_ATOMS: atom_id res chain seq x y z
N MET A 1 -8.14 -12.61 5.73
CA MET A 1 -8.08 -12.37 4.28
C MET A 1 -7.06 -13.32 3.69
N PRO A 2 -7.48 -14.48 3.15
CA PRO A 2 -6.57 -15.43 2.54
C PRO A 2 -5.97 -14.87 1.25
N VAL A 3 -4.67 -15.06 1.07
CA VAL A 3 -3.91 -14.59 -0.10
C VAL A 3 -3.28 -15.81 -0.76
N SER A 4 -3.28 -15.85 -2.09
CA SER A 4 -2.65 -16.93 -2.85
C SER A 4 -1.12 -16.88 -2.72
N ASP A 5 -0.48 -18.04 -2.76
CA ASP A 5 0.99 -18.18 -2.72
C ASP A 5 1.69 -17.51 -3.92
N GLU A 6 0.95 -17.18 -4.99
CA GLU A 6 1.48 -16.43 -6.13
C GLU A 6 1.77 -14.95 -5.83
N VAL A 7 1.28 -14.42 -4.70
CA VAL A 7 1.42 -13.00 -4.38
C VAL A 7 2.83 -12.70 -3.88
N CYS A 8 3.55 -11.91 -4.66
CA CYS A 8 4.91 -11.46 -4.33
C CYS A 8 4.87 -10.20 -3.44
N LEU A 9 5.24 -10.31 -2.16
CA LEU A 9 5.32 -9.15 -1.27
C LEU A 9 6.35 -8.12 -1.73
N ALA A 10 7.46 -8.55 -2.35
CA ALA A 10 8.48 -7.63 -2.85
C ALA A 10 7.92 -6.73 -3.97
N GLU A 11 7.14 -7.29 -4.90
CA GLU A 11 6.45 -6.51 -5.95
C GLU A 11 5.51 -5.46 -5.32
N LEU A 12 4.73 -5.83 -4.30
CA LEU A 12 3.83 -4.89 -3.64
C LEU A 12 4.59 -3.75 -2.93
N VAL A 13 5.73 -4.05 -2.31
CA VAL A 13 6.59 -3.03 -1.67
C VAL A 13 7.12 -2.05 -2.70
N GLU A 14 7.59 -2.52 -3.86
CA GLU A 14 8.09 -1.67 -4.93
C GLU A 14 7.03 -0.68 -5.46
N HIS A 15 5.75 -1.08 -5.45
CA HIS A 15 4.64 -0.26 -5.95
C HIS A 15 3.96 0.63 -4.90
N THR A 16 4.40 0.62 -3.64
CA THR A 16 3.72 1.33 -2.54
C THR A 16 4.56 2.48 -1.94
N GLN A 17 5.49 3.02 -2.72
CA GLN A 17 6.25 4.20 -2.30
C GLN A 17 5.30 5.38 -1.99
N LYS A 18 5.53 6.05 -0.85
CA LYS A 18 4.72 7.16 -0.31
C LYS A 18 3.33 6.77 0.22
N TYR A 19 3.03 5.48 0.30
CA TYR A 19 1.82 5.01 0.97
C TYR A 19 2.04 5.07 2.48
N SER A 20 1.08 5.62 3.21
CA SER A 20 0.98 5.38 4.65
C SER A 20 0.32 4.03 4.93
N GLY A 21 0.32 3.62 6.21
CA GLY A 21 -0.43 2.44 6.64
C GLY A 21 -1.93 2.50 6.32
N ALA A 22 -2.51 3.70 6.20
CA ALA A 22 -3.90 3.86 5.81
C ALA A 22 -4.14 3.48 4.34
N GLU A 23 -3.24 3.89 3.43
CA GLU A 23 -3.35 3.50 2.02
C GLU A 23 -3.04 2.02 1.82
N ILE A 24 -2.06 1.46 2.52
CA ILE A 24 -1.82 0.00 2.50
C ILE A 24 -3.08 -0.77 2.94
N THR A 25 -3.74 -0.32 4.00
CA THR A 25 -5.01 -0.91 4.46
C THR A 25 -6.10 -0.80 3.38
N ALA A 26 -6.19 0.35 2.70
CA ALA A 26 -7.14 0.55 1.62
C ALA A 26 -6.85 -0.38 0.43
N VAL A 27 -5.59 -0.56 0.02
CA VAL A 27 -5.19 -1.50 -1.04
C VAL A 27 -5.63 -2.92 -0.70
N CYS A 28 -5.38 -3.40 0.53
CA CYS A 28 -5.80 -4.74 0.96
C CYS A 28 -7.32 -4.91 0.92
N ARG A 29 -8.08 -3.89 1.34
CA ARG A 29 -9.55 -3.93 1.30
C ARG A 29 -10.07 -3.95 -0.14
N GLU A 30 -9.52 -3.09 -0.99
CA GLU A 30 -9.89 -3.00 -2.39
C GLU A 30 -9.58 -4.30 -3.13
N ALA A 31 -8.40 -4.90 -2.91
CA ALA A 31 -8.04 -6.19 -3.48
C ALA A 31 -9.00 -7.32 -3.05
N ALA A 32 -9.48 -7.29 -1.80
CA ALA A 32 -10.48 -8.24 -1.33
C ALA A 32 -11.85 -8.04 -1.99
N LEU A 33 -12.27 -6.79 -2.18
CA LEU A 33 -13.51 -6.46 -2.88
C LEU A 33 -13.45 -6.87 -4.34
N LEU A 34 -12.34 -6.59 -5.02
CA LEU A 34 -12.11 -7.01 -6.41
C LEU A 34 -12.15 -8.53 -6.56
N ALA A 35 -11.58 -9.28 -5.62
CA ALA A 35 -11.67 -10.74 -5.62
C ALA A 35 -13.12 -11.24 -5.52
N LEU A 36 -13.92 -10.64 -4.62
CA LEU A 36 -15.34 -10.99 -4.44
C LEU A 36 -16.22 -10.53 -5.61
N GLN A 37 -15.85 -9.44 -6.27
CA GLN A 37 -16.52 -8.97 -7.50
C GLN A 37 -16.23 -9.90 -8.69
N GLU A 38 -15.02 -10.45 -8.77
CA GLU A 38 -14.67 -11.44 -9.78
C GLU A 38 -15.40 -12.77 -9.54
N ASP A 39 -15.37 -13.27 -8.29
CA ASP A 39 -16.10 -14.47 -7.86
C ASP A 39 -16.50 -14.37 -6.38
N ILE A 40 -17.81 -14.40 -6.11
CA ILE A 40 -18.37 -14.34 -4.75
C ILE A 40 -17.94 -15.53 -3.88
N HIS A 41 -17.50 -16.64 -4.50
CA HIS A 41 -17.01 -17.83 -3.83
C HIS A 41 -15.47 -17.89 -3.73
N ALA A 42 -14.77 -16.81 -4.13
CA ALA A 42 -13.31 -16.75 -4.10
C ALA A 42 -12.74 -17.14 -2.73
N GLN A 43 -11.83 -18.12 -2.73
CA GLN A 43 -11.19 -18.63 -1.52
C GLN A 43 -9.87 -17.91 -1.18
N SER A 44 -9.31 -17.16 -2.12
CA SER A 44 -8.06 -16.41 -1.93
C SER A 44 -7.98 -15.20 -2.85
N ILE A 45 -7.20 -14.21 -2.43
CA ILE A 45 -6.90 -13.03 -3.24
C ILE A 45 -5.65 -13.30 -4.06
N MET A 46 -5.77 -13.05 -5.36
CA MET A 46 -4.74 -13.26 -6.36
C MET A 46 -3.96 -11.98 -6.64
N GLY A 47 -2.76 -12.10 -7.22
CA GLY A 47 -1.87 -10.95 -7.46
C GLY A 47 -2.50 -9.89 -8.37
N ARG A 48 -3.36 -10.32 -9.31
CA ARG A 48 -4.11 -9.40 -10.18
C ARG A 48 -5.05 -8.45 -9.43
N HIS A 49 -5.63 -8.89 -8.32
CA HIS A 49 -6.52 -8.04 -7.52
C HIS A 49 -5.73 -6.94 -6.83
N PHE A 50 -4.54 -7.25 -6.32
CA PHE A 50 -3.62 -6.24 -5.76
C PHE A 50 -3.14 -5.25 -6.81
N ARG A 51 -2.72 -5.73 -7.99
CA ARG A 51 -2.33 -4.84 -9.10
C ARG A 51 -3.46 -3.89 -9.50
N CYS A 52 -4.70 -4.39 -9.56
CA CYS A 52 -5.85 -3.53 -9.84
C CYS A 52 -6.13 -2.55 -8.69
N ALA A 53 -6.10 -3.01 -7.43
CA ALA A 53 -6.27 -2.16 -6.25
C ALA A 53 -5.25 -1.00 -6.19
N LEU A 54 -4.00 -1.25 -6.57
CA LEU A 54 -2.94 -0.23 -6.63
C LEU A 54 -3.22 0.86 -7.68
N THR A 55 -4.03 0.59 -8.71
CA THR A 55 -4.46 1.62 -9.67
C THR A 55 -5.58 2.51 -9.14
N VAL A 56 -6.32 2.04 -8.13
CA VAL A 56 -7.48 2.73 -7.54
C VAL A 56 -7.05 3.55 -6.32
N VAL A 57 -6.21 2.98 -5.45
CA VAL A 57 -5.75 3.62 -4.23
C VAL A 57 -4.49 4.41 -4.54
N THR A 58 -4.58 5.75 -4.50
CA THR A 58 -3.45 6.64 -4.78
C THR A 58 -2.69 7.03 -3.50
N PRO A 59 -1.37 7.30 -3.60
CA PRO A 59 -0.60 7.81 -2.46
C PRO A 59 -1.07 9.21 -2.05
N ARG A 60 -1.14 9.46 -0.74
CA ARG A 60 -1.68 10.68 -0.12
C ARG A 60 -0.63 11.49 0.62
N ILE A 61 0.61 11.01 0.73
CA ILE A 61 1.73 11.76 1.31
C ILE A 61 2.44 12.53 0.19
N PRO A 62 2.33 13.88 0.15
CA PRO A 62 3.05 14.68 -0.84
C PRO A 62 4.53 14.80 -0.50
N ASP A 63 5.37 14.94 -1.53
CA ASP A 63 6.83 15.09 -1.36
C ASP A 63 7.22 16.30 -0.51
N SER A 64 6.45 17.39 -0.59
CA SER A 64 6.67 18.57 0.23
C SER A 64 6.55 18.30 1.72
N LEU A 65 5.66 17.40 2.13
CA LEU A 65 5.50 17.02 3.54
C LEU A 65 6.66 16.15 4.01
N ILE A 66 7.14 15.24 3.15
CA ILE A 66 8.33 14.43 3.43
C ILE A 66 9.55 15.34 3.62
N GLN A 67 9.76 16.28 2.69
CA GLN A 67 10.87 17.23 2.78
C GLN A 67 10.77 18.11 4.03
N PHE A 68 9.58 18.62 4.34
CA PHE A 68 9.36 19.42 5.53
C PHE A 68 9.79 18.68 6.81
N TYR A 69 9.40 17.41 6.97
CA TYR A 69 9.81 16.62 8.14
C TYR A 69 11.30 16.26 8.13
N ALA A 70 11.90 16.02 6.96
CA ALA A 70 13.34 15.79 6.85
C ALA A 70 14.12 17.04 7.30
N ASP A 71 13.73 18.23 6.84
CA ASP A 71 14.35 19.50 7.22
C ASP A 71 14.16 19.77 8.72
N TYR A 72 12.96 19.53 9.25
CA TYR A 72 12.67 19.65 10.67
C TYR A 72 13.55 18.72 11.52
N GLN A 73 13.75 17.47 11.10
CA GLN A 73 14.62 16.52 11.81
C GLN A 73 16.08 16.99 11.86
N GLN A 74 16.60 17.57 10.76
CA GLN A 74 17.96 18.11 10.72
C GLN A 74 18.15 19.34 11.63
N GLN A 75 17.13 20.19 11.71
CA GLN A 75 17.22 21.48 12.43
C GLN A 75 16.87 21.38 13.92
N SER A 76 16.03 20.42 14.32
CA SER A 76 15.50 20.32 15.68
C SER A 76 16.46 19.66 16.68
N GLY A 77 17.62 19.16 16.24
CA GLY A 77 18.54 18.38 17.08
C GLY A 77 17.98 17.03 17.54
N LEU A 78 16.81 16.62 17.01
CA LEU A 78 16.21 15.31 17.20
C LEU A 78 16.92 14.29 16.30
N HIS A 79 18.15 13.94 16.69
CA HIS A 79 18.82 12.79 16.12
C HIS A 79 18.28 11.51 16.78
N THR A 80 17.96 10.52 15.96
CA THR A 80 17.62 9.17 16.42
C THR A 80 18.82 8.61 17.19
N LEU A 81 18.58 8.13 18.43
CA LEU A 81 19.55 7.37 19.22
C LEU A 81 19.95 6.07 18.52
#